data_AF-A0A496PPU8-F1
#
_entry.id   AF-A0A496PPU8-F1
#
_cell.length_a   1.000
_cell.length_b   1.000
_cell.length_c   1.000
_cell.angle_alpha   90.00
_cell.angle_beta   90.00
_cell.angle_gamma   90.00
#
_symmetry.space_group_name_H-M   'P 1'
#
loop_
_entity.id
_entity.type
_entity.pdbx_description
1 polymer ?
#
loop_
_entity_poly.entity_id
_entity_poly.type
_entity_poly.pdbx_seq_one_letter_code
_entity_poly.pdbx_strand_id
1 'polypeptide(L)'
;MVMLNDKWKNRIIIFGLLLFSVAIIYLLGDSIQPIYAYYRSMFGPVFWLFLLLSVVFLSSIGQILFRCYEGEPSTAGLKFVEAAGPSVGLLGTVLALMNGFGALNLSGENLDAAINGIVHTIAVSLSTTAFGLILSLLAWAFRSCVLPLLARNMRSPGQNTVPVRPVEAE
;
A
#
# COMPACT_ATOMS: atom_id res chain seq x y z
N MET A 1 35.62 -6.64 -8.56
CA MET A 1 34.23 -6.11 -8.56
C MET A 1 33.35 -7.20 -7.96
N VAL A 2 32.97 -7.07 -6.69
CA VAL A 2 32.26 -8.14 -5.96
C VAL A 2 30.80 -8.14 -6.40
N MET A 3 30.36 -9.20 -7.08
CA MET A 3 28.95 -9.45 -7.35
C MET A 3 28.25 -9.73 -6.00
N LEU A 4 27.72 -8.67 -5.38
CA LEU A 4 26.79 -8.82 -4.26
C LEU A 4 25.55 -9.55 -4.77
N ASN A 5 25.37 -10.78 -4.28
CA ASN A 5 24.22 -11.64 -4.55
C ASN A 5 22.90 -10.84 -4.51
N ASP A 6 22.06 -10.94 -5.55
CA ASP A 6 20.81 -10.18 -5.70
C ASP A 6 19.87 -10.27 -4.50
N LYS A 7 19.99 -11.33 -3.69
CA LYS A 7 19.28 -11.44 -2.40
C LYS A 7 19.67 -10.35 -1.40
N TRP A 8 20.93 -9.95 -1.34
CA TRP A 8 21.41 -8.90 -0.44
C TRP A 8 21.00 -7.51 -0.89
N LYS A 9 21.00 -7.24 -2.20
CA LYS A 9 20.50 -5.97 -2.76
C LYS A 9 19.05 -5.71 -2.35
N ASN A 10 18.17 -6.69 -2.53
CA ASN A 10 16.75 -6.53 -2.15
C ASN A 10 16.57 -6.29 -0.65
N ARG A 11 17.36 -6.95 0.21
CA ARG A 11 17.32 -6.76 1.66
C ARG A 11 17.75 -5.36 2.07
N ILE A 12 18.81 -4.83 1.45
CA ILE A 12 19.30 -3.47 1.71
C ILE A 12 18.26 -2.42 1.30
N ILE A 13 17.59 -2.61 0.16
CA ILE A 13 16.56 -1.69 -0.33
C ILE A 13 15.34 -1.69 0.60
N ILE A 14 14.85 -2.87 0.98
CA ILE A 14 13.73 -2.98 1.94
C ILE A 14 14.11 -2.30 3.26
N PHE A 15 15.33 -2.55 3.75
CA PHE A 15 15.83 -1.94 4.97
C PHE A 15 15.93 -0.41 4.86
N GLY A 16 16.43 0.12 3.74
CA GLY A 16 16.51 1.56 3.48
C GLY A 16 15.16 2.24 3.39
N LEU A 17 14.17 1.62 2.75
CA LEU A 17 12.79 2.11 2.68
C LEU A 17 12.12 2.12 4.05
N LEU A 18 12.38 1.09 4.85
CA LEU A 18 11.89 0.99 6.23
C LEU A 18 12.50 2.08 7.10
N LEU A 19 13.82 2.31 6.99
CA LEU A 19 14.52 3.41 7.65
C LEU A 19 13.99 4.79 7.23
N PHE A 20 13.75 4.99 5.93
CA PHE A 20 13.19 6.23 5.40
C PHE A 20 11.76 6.48 5.92
N SER A 21 10.94 5.43 5.98
CA SER A 21 9.59 5.51 6.55
C SER A 21 9.64 5.88 8.04
N VAL A 22 10.54 5.26 8.81
CA VAL A 22 10.77 5.61 10.23
C VAL A 22 11.29 7.03 10.37
N ALA A 23 12.20 7.48 9.50
CA ALA A 23 12.74 8.83 9.50
C ALA A 23 11.67 9.89 9.18
N ILE A 24 10.76 9.62 8.24
CA ILE A 24 9.60 10.48 7.97
C ILE A 24 8.70 10.57 9.20
N ILE A 25 8.38 9.43 9.83
CA ILE A 25 7.56 9.41 11.05
C ILE A 25 8.22 10.22 12.18
N TYR A 26 9.56 10.12 12.31
CA TYR A 26 10.33 10.86 13.30
C TYR A 26 10.39 12.37 13.01
N LEU A 27 10.62 12.75 11.74
CA LEU A 27 10.70 14.15 11.31
C LEU A 27 9.36 14.88 11.42
N LEU A 28 8.26 14.17 11.21
CA LEU A 28 6.91 14.71 11.37
C LEU A 28 6.35 14.50 12.80
N GLY A 29 7.15 14.00 13.74
CA GLY A 29 6.72 13.41 15.02
C GLY A 29 5.72 14.25 15.82
N ASP A 30 5.95 15.56 15.95
CA ASP A 30 5.06 16.44 16.73
C ASP A 30 3.73 16.72 16.02
N SER A 31 3.70 16.69 14.69
CA SER A 31 2.49 16.92 13.89
C SER A 31 1.73 15.63 13.56
N ILE A 32 2.42 14.49 13.55
CA ILE A 32 1.80 13.18 13.28
C ILE A 32 1.07 12.64 14.49
N GLN A 33 1.53 12.89 15.72
CA GLN A 33 0.87 12.35 16.91
C GLN A 33 -0.65 12.58 16.96
N PRO A 34 -1.18 13.80 16.76
CA PRO A 34 -2.64 14.01 16.80
C PRO A 34 -3.35 13.29 15.66
N ILE A 35 -2.77 13.27 14.46
CA ILE A 35 -3.32 12.59 13.28
C ILE A 35 -3.34 11.07 13.50
N TYR A 36 -2.25 10.54 14.04
CA TYR A 36 -2.08 9.14 14.38
C TYR A 36 -3.06 8.71 15.47
N ALA A 37 -3.17 9.49 16.54
CA ALA A 37 -4.13 9.24 17.61
C ALA A 37 -5.57 9.25 17.09
N TYR A 38 -5.90 10.21 16.21
CA TYR A 38 -7.21 10.30 15.56
C TYR A 38 -7.53 9.07 14.70
N TYR A 39 -6.65 8.68 13.78
CA TYR A 39 -6.90 7.51 12.93
C TYR A 39 -6.84 6.19 13.68
N ARG A 40 -5.97 6.09 14.70
CA ARG A 40 -5.92 4.91 15.58
C ARG A 40 -7.20 4.79 16.40
N SER A 41 -7.75 5.89 16.93
CA SER A 41 -9.02 5.84 17.65
C SER A 41 -10.18 5.51 16.73
N MET A 42 -10.14 6.01 15.49
CA MET A 42 -11.18 5.78 14.49
C MET A 42 -11.20 4.34 13.96
N PHE A 43 -10.05 3.79 13.58
CA PHE A 43 -9.96 2.48 12.93
C PHE A 43 -9.59 1.32 13.88
N GLY A 44 -9.20 1.65 15.12
CA GLY A 44 -8.83 0.67 16.13
C GLY A 44 -7.72 -0.28 15.66
N PRO A 45 -7.88 -1.61 15.81
CA PRO A 45 -6.84 -2.57 15.42
C PRO A 45 -6.61 -2.65 13.90
N VAL A 46 -7.60 -2.30 13.07
CA VAL A 46 -7.47 -2.38 11.60
C VAL A 46 -6.52 -1.32 11.05
N PHE A 47 -6.32 -0.23 11.79
CA PHE A 47 -5.30 0.77 11.48
C PHE A 47 -3.93 0.14 11.20
N TRP A 48 -3.52 -0.84 12.00
CA TRP A 48 -2.23 -1.51 11.84
C TRP A 48 -2.13 -2.32 10.55
N LEU A 49 -3.25 -2.91 10.12
CA LEU A 49 -3.31 -3.64 8.86
C LEU A 49 -3.19 -2.68 7.68
N PHE A 50 -3.86 -1.53 7.72
CA PHE A 50 -3.70 -0.49 6.68
C PHE A 50 -2.29 0.06 6.63
N LEU A 51 -1.67 0.28 7.79
CA LEU A 51 -0.28 0.74 7.87
C LEU A 51 0.67 -0.29 7.24
N LEU A 52 0.51 -1.57 7.58
CA LEU A 52 1.31 -2.65 7.00
C LEU A 52 1.10 -2.74 5.47
N LEU A 53 -0.15 -2.68 5.01
CA LEU A 53 -0.47 -2.71 3.58
C LEU A 53 0.16 -1.53 2.83
N SER A 54 0.13 -0.34 3.43
CA SER A 54 0.72 0.88 2.87
C SER A 54 2.24 0.78 2.77
N VAL A 55 2.90 0.19 3.78
CA VAL A 55 4.34 -0.08 3.74
C VAL A 55 4.69 -1.07 2.62
N VAL A 56 3.91 -2.15 2.47
CA VAL A 56 4.10 -3.13 1.37
C VAL A 56 3.91 -2.45 0.00
N PHE A 57 2.90 -1.60 -0.13
CA PHE A 57 2.63 -0.82 -1.34
C PHE A 57 3.81 0.10 -1.70
N LEU A 58 4.25 0.94 -0.76
CA LEU A 58 5.39 1.84 -0.97
C LEU A 58 6.69 1.08 -1.25
N SER A 59 6.94 -0.01 -0.53
CA SER A 59 8.10 -0.87 -0.78
C SER A 59 8.05 -1.49 -2.18
N SER A 60 6.87 -1.87 -2.67
CA SER A 60 6.71 -2.44 -4.00
C SER A 60 7.00 -1.40 -5.08
N ILE A 61 6.52 -0.16 -4.89
CA ILE A 61 6.83 0.96 -5.78
C ILE A 61 8.34 1.20 -5.85
N GLY A 62 9.02 1.29 -4.70
CA GLY A 62 10.46 1.52 -4.67
C GLY A 62 11.26 0.39 -5.33
N GLN A 63 10.86 -0.87 -5.11
CA GLN A 63 11.48 -2.02 -5.79
C GLN A 63 11.28 -1.97 -7.31
N ILE A 64 10.10 -1.56 -7.78
CA ILE A 64 9.82 -1.41 -9.21
C ILE A 64 10.68 -0.31 -9.81
N LEU A 65 10.74 0.87 -9.18
CA LEU A 65 11.55 1.98 -9.67
C LEU A 65 13.03 1.60 -9.78
N PHE A 66 13.55 0.87 -8.79
CA PHE A 66 14.94 0.40 -8.81
C PHE A 66 15.16 -0.72 -9.84
N ARG A 67 14.29 -1.75 -9.87
CA ARG A 67 14.46 -2.89 -10.77
C ARG A 67 14.13 -2.59 -12.23
N CYS A 68 13.34 -1.56 -12.52
CA CYS A 68 13.19 -1.06 -13.88
C CYS A 68 14.55 -0.64 -14.47
N TYR A 69 15.54 -0.28 -13.64
CA TYR A 69 16.91 -0.01 -14.07
C TYR A 69 17.71 -1.29 -14.40
N GLU A 70 17.41 -2.41 -13.74
CA GLU A 70 18.15 -3.68 -13.85
C GLU A 70 17.50 -4.71 -14.78
N GLY A 71 16.24 -4.51 -15.20
CA GLY A 71 15.63 -5.21 -16.34
C GLY A 71 14.35 -6.01 -16.05
N GLU A 72 14.05 -6.37 -14.80
CA GLU A 72 12.83 -7.13 -14.47
C GLU A 72 12.10 -6.59 -13.22
N PRO A 73 11.03 -5.78 -13.40
CA PRO A 73 10.24 -5.28 -12.29
C PRO A 73 9.39 -6.40 -11.66
N SER A 74 9.53 -6.62 -10.35
CA SER A 74 8.65 -7.54 -9.62
C SER A 74 7.35 -6.83 -9.22
N THR A 75 6.21 -7.34 -9.69
CA THR A 75 4.88 -6.78 -9.36
C THR A 75 4.16 -7.55 -8.26
N ALA A 76 4.83 -8.50 -7.58
CA ALA A 76 4.18 -9.41 -6.64
C ALA A 76 3.53 -8.66 -5.46
N GLY A 77 4.23 -7.68 -4.89
CA GLY A 77 3.70 -6.89 -3.78
C GLY A 77 2.51 -6.00 -4.16
N LEU A 78 2.52 -5.39 -5.36
CA LEU A 78 1.36 -4.66 -5.88
C LEU A 78 0.14 -5.56 -6.05
N LYS A 79 0.31 -6.77 -6.61
CA LYS A 79 -0.78 -7.75 -6.75
C LYS A 79 -1.33 -8.19 -5.39
N PHE A 80 -0.46 -8.33 -4.39
CA PHE A 80 -0.88 -8.64 -3.04
C PHE A 80 -1.73 -7.51 -2.44
N VAL A 81 -1.29 -6.25 -2.56
CA VAL A 81 -2.05 -5.08 -2.08
C VAL A 81 -3.39 -4.94 -2.81
N GLU A 82 -3.40 -5.14 -4.14
CA GLU A 82 -4.60 -5.15 -4.99
C GLU A 82 -5.62 -6.18 -4.47
N ALA A 83 -5.19 -7.40 -4.16
CA ALA A 83 -6.08 -8.47 -3.68
C ALA A 83 -6.45 -8.35 -2.19
N ALA A 84 -5.53 -7.92 -1.33
CA ALA A 84 -5.73 -7.89 0.12
C ALA A 84 -6.45 -6.62 0.59
N GLY A 85 -6.32 -5.50 -0.13
CA GLY A 85 -6.90 -4.21 0.22
C GLY A 85 -8.40 -4.25 0.53
N PRO A 86 -9.26 -4.78 -0.37
CA PRO A 86 -10.70 -4.83 -0.14
C PRO A 86 -11.06 -5.71 1.07
N SER A 87 -10.37 -6.84 1.25
CA SER A 87 -10.57 -7.75 2.37
C SER A 87 -10.24 -7.10 3.73
N VAL A 88 -9.16 -6.31 3.79
CA VAL A 88 -8.81 -5.53 4.99
C VAL A 88 -9.83 -4.44 5.27
N GLY A 89 -10.34 -3.77 4.23
CA GLY A 89 -11.43 -2.79 4.36
C GLY A 89 -12.72 -3.39 4.91
N LEU A 90 -13.11 -4.57 4.40
CA LEU A 90 -14.27 -5.31 4.87
C LEU A 90 -14.09 -5.78 6.32
N LEU A 91 -12.90 -6.25 6.69
CA LEU A 91 -12.59 -6.60 8.08
C LEU A 91 -12.75 -5.39 9.02
N GLY A 92 -12.29 -4.21 8.59
CA GLY A 92 -12.52 -2.95 9.31
C GLY A 92 -13.99 -2.63 9.52
N THR A 93 -14.81 -2.89 8.49
CA THR A 93 -16.25 -2.65 8.54
C THR A 93 -16.92 -3.58 9.55
N VAL A 94 -16.57 -4.88 9.53
CA VAL A 94 -17.10 -5.87 10.47
C VAL A 94 -16.73 -5.50 11.90
N LEU A 95 -15.47 -5.15 12.17
CA LEU A 95 -15.01 -4.80 13.51
C LEU A 95 -15.64 -3.49 14.02
N ALA A 96 -15.79 -2.49 13.14
CA ALA A 96 -16.49 -1.25 13.48
C ALA A 96 -17.95 -1.54 13.87
N LEU A 97 -18.68 -2.32 13.06
CA LEU A 97 -20.06 -2.70 13.34
C LEU A 97 -20.18 -3.51 14.64
N MET A 98 -19.29 -4.49 14.88
CA MET A 98 -19.28 -5.26 16.12
C MET A 98 -19.11 -4.37 17.36
N ASN A 99 -18.18 -3.40 17.30
CA ASN A 99 -17.96 -2.46 18.39
C ASN A 99 -19.16 -1.52 18.59
N GLY A 100 -19.74 -1.02 17.50
CA GLY A 100 -20.90 -0.15 17.56
C GLY A 100 -22.14 -0.83 18.12
N PHE A 101 -22.46 -2.05 17.68
CA PHE A 101 -23.58 -2.81 18.24
C PHE A 101 -23.35 -3.23 19.69
N GLY A 102 -22.10 -3.55 20.07
CA GLY A 102 -21.74 -3.80 21.47
C GLY A 102 -22.02 -2.60 22.38
N ALA A 103 -21.72 -1.38 21.92
CA ALA A 103 -21.98 -0.15 22.66
C ALA A 103 -23.49 0.15 22.82
N LEU A 104 -24.31 -0.18 21.81
CA LEU A 104 -25.76 0.04 21.85
C LEU A 104 -26.47 -0.83 22.88
N ASN A 105 -25.96 -2.05 23.10
CA ASN A 105 -26.51 -2.95 24.10
C ASN A 105 -26.32 -2.43 25.55
N LEU A 106 -25.42 -1.47 25.75
CA LEU A 106 -25.11 -0.90 27.07
C LEU A 106 -25.78 0.47 27.31
N SER A 107 -26.29 1.12 26.26
CA SER A 107 -26.82 2.50 26.33
C SER A 107 -28.34 2.59 26.60
N GLY A 108 -28.91 1.59 27.28
CA GLY A 108 -30.37 1.31 27.36
C GLY A 108 -31.32 2.42 27.82
N GLU A 109 -30.86 3.60 28.20
CA GLU A 109 -31.71 4.72 28.66
C GLU A 109 -31.57 6.04 27.87
N ASN A 110 -30.54 6.22 27.03
CA ASN A 110 -30.32 7.49 26.31
C ASN A 110 -30.42 7.33 24.79
N LEU A 111 -31.62 7.52 24.24
CA LEU A 111 -31.91 7.38 22.81
C LEU A 111 -31.01 8.28 21.93
N ASP A 112 -30.76 9.52 22.35
CA ASP A 112 -29.91 10.46 21.60
C ASP A 112 -28.44 10.02 21.55
N ALA A 113 -27.93 9.42 22.63
CA ALA A 113 -26.59 8.86 22.66
C ALA A 113 -26.47 7.62 21.77
N ALA A 114 -27.51 6.79 21.74
CA ALA A 114 -27.58 5.61 20.87
C ALA A 114 -27.59 5.98 19.38
N ILE A 115 -28.39 6.99 18.98
CA ILE A 115 -28.46 7.46 17.60
C ILE A 115 -27.11 8.00 17.13
N ASN A 116 -26.47 8.86 17.93
CA ASN A 116 -25.15 9.40 17.59
C ASN A 116 -24.08 8.30 17.50
N GLY A 117 -24.15 7.28 18.38
CA GLY A 117 -23.26 6.11 18.33
C GLY A 117 -23.43 5.29 17.05
N ILE A 118 -24.66 5.07 16.58
CA ILE A 118 -24.95 4.36 15.32
C ILE A 118 -24.37 5.12 14.13
N VAL A 119 -24.64 6.42 14.03
CA VAL A 119 -24.17 7.25 12.91
C VAL A 119 -22.64 7.22 12.84
N HIS A 120 -21.96 7.39 13.97
CA HIS A 120 -20.51 7.31 14.02
C HIS A 120 -20.00 5.92 13.60
N THR A 121 -20.64 4.84 14.08
CA THR A 121 -20.28 3.46 13.72
C THR A 121 -20.39 3.22 12.21
N ILE A 122 -21.48 3.67 11.60
CA ILE A 122 -21.71 3.52 10.16
C ILE A 122 -20.68 4.34 9.37
N ALA A 123 -20.39 5.58 9.80
CA ALA A 123 -19.38 6.40 9.15
C ALA A 123 -17.99 5.74 9.20
N VAL A 124 -17.59 5.20 10.36
CA VAL A 124 -16.33 4.48 10.51
C VAL A 124 -16.30 3.23 9.64
N SER A 125 -17.36 2.43 9.64
CA SER A 125 -17.42 1.19 8.86
C SER A 125 -17.28 1.47 7.36
N LEU A 126 -18.03 2.44 6.82
CA LEU A 126 -17.92 2.85 5.42
C LEU A 126 -16.53 3.41 5.08
N SER A 127 -15.95 4.21 5.97
CA SER A 127 -14.61 4.78 5.73
C SER A 127 -13.54 3.68 5.65
N THR A 128 -13.59 2.64 6.50
CA THR A 128 -12.62 1.53 6.42
C THR A 128 -12.70 0.79 5.08
N THR A 129 -13.91 0.51 4.59
CA THR A 129 -14.08 -0.10 3.27
C THR A 129 -13.54 0.80 2.17
N ALA A 130 -13.86 2.10 2.21
CA ALA A 130 -13.37 3.06 1.24
C ALA A 130 -11.83 3.10 1.19
N PHE A 131 -11.16 3.13 2.35
CA PHE A 131 -9.70 3.09 2.40
C PHE A 131 -9.11 1.80 1.80
N GLY A 132 -9.71 0.64 2.11
CA GLY A 132 -9.28 -0.64 1.52
C GLY A 132 -9.41 -0.67 0.00
N LEU A 133 -10.50 -0.14 -0.53
CA LEU A 133 -10.73 -0.01 -1.98
C LEU A 133 -9.78 0.99 -2.63
N ILE A 134 -9.54 2.15 -2.01
CA ILE A 134 -8.62 3.17 -2.53
C ILE A 134 -7.21 2.57 -2.65
N LEU A 135 -6.71 1.86 -1.63
CA LEU A 135 -5.40 1.22 -1.68
C LEU A 135 -5.31 0.17 -2.80
N SER A 136 -6.36 -0.64 -2.97
CA SER A 136 -6.43 -1.63 -4.04
C SER A 136 -6.42 -0.99 -5.44
N LEU A 137 -7.23 0.07 -5.63
CA LEU A 137 -7.30 0.83 -6.87
C LEU A 137 -5.99 1.54 -7.20
N LEU A 138 -5.31 2.10 -6.20
CA LEU A 138 -3.99 2.71 -6.38
C LEU A 138 -2.96 1.67 -6.81
N ALA A 139 -2.96 0.48 -6.20
CA ALA A 139 -2.09 -0.63 -6.61
C ALA A 139 -2.35 -1.06 -8.06
N TRP A 140 -3.62 -1.21 -8.43
CA TRP A 140 -4.02 -1.54 -9.79
C TRP A 140 -3.63 -0.45 -10.80
N ALA A 141 -3.90 0.82 -10.48
CA ALA A 141 -3.59 1.96 -11.35
C ALA A 141 -2.08 2.11 -11.55
N PHE A 142 -1.29 1.92 -10.50
CA PHE A 142 0.16 1.94 -10.61
C PHE A 142 0.67 0.80 -11.51
N ARG A 143 0.15 -0.41 -11.33
CA ARG A 143 0.50 -1.57 -12.16
C ARG A 143 0.09 -1.40 -13.62
N SER A 144 -1.09 -0.85 -13.88
CA SER A 144 -1.71 -0.82 -15.21
C SER A 144 -1.35 0.43 -16.01
N CYS A 145 -1.12 1.57 -15.36
CA CYS A 145 -0.82 2.84 -16.04
C CYS A 145 0.65 3.22 -15.90
N VAL A 146 1.20 3.17 -14.69
CA VAL A 146 2.54 3.71 -14.42
C VAL A 146 3.64 2.78 -14.92
N LEU A 147 3.49 1.46 -14.71
CA LEU A 147 4.48 0.47 -15.16
C LEU A 147 4.70 0.50 -16.68
N PRO A 148 3.66 0.49 -17.53
CA PRO A 148 3.85 0.54 -18.99
C PRO A 148 4.47 1.86 -19.45
N LEU A 149 4.13 2.99 -18.82
CA LEU A 149 4.73 4.29 -19.14
C LEU A 149 6.22 4.33 -18.80
N LEU A 150 6.60 3.81 -17.62
CA LEU A 150 8.00 3.66 -17.23
C LEU A 150 8.77 2.76 -18.21
N ALA A 151 8.19 1.61 -18.57
CA ALA A 151 8.81 0.69 -19.53
C ALA A 151 9.02 1.32 -20.91
N ARG A 152 8.08 2.17 -21.37
CA ARG A 152 8.21 2.92 -22.62
C ARG A 152 9.31 3.97 -22.56
N ASN A 153 9.38 4.75 -21.49
CA ASN A 153 10.40 5.80 -21.33
C ASN A 153 11.81 5.24 -21.17
N MET A 154 11.96 4.07 -20.53
CA MET A 154 13.25 3.41 -20.32
C MET A 154 13.76 2.68 -21.58
N ARG A 155 12.86 2.31 -22.51
CA ARG A 155 13.22 1.91 -23.89
C ARG A 155 13.57 3.16 -24.72
N SER A 156 14.66 3.82 -24.37
CA SER A 156 15.24 4.91 -25.18
C SER A 156 15.99 4.32 -26.40
N PRO A 157 16.07 5.05 -27.55
CA PRO A 157 15.97 4.53 -28.92
C PRO A 157 17.25 3.93 -29.54
N GLY A 158 18.19 3.45 -28.73
CA GLY A 158 19.47 2.88 -29.21
C GLY A 158 19.40 1.41 -29.62
N GLN A 159 18.32 0.71 -29.32
CA GLN A 159 18.18 -0.74 -29.55
C GLN A 159 17.53 -1.11 -30.89
N ASN A 160 17.62 -0.21 -31.89
CA ASN A 160 17.59 -0.62 -33.30
C ASN A 160 18.92 -1.32 -33.63
N THR A 161 19.20 -2.45 -32.98
CA THR A 161 20.18 -3.39 -33.52
C THR A 161 19.55 -3.90 -34.81
N VAL A 162 19.98 -3.33 -35.93
CA VAL A 162 19.74 -3.84 -37.27
C VAL A 162 19.88 -5.36 -37.19
N PRO A 163 18.90 -6.16 -37.64
CA PRO A 163 19.04 -7.60 -37.67
C PRO A 163 20.30 -7.91 -38.47
N VAL A 164 21.34 -8.40 -37.78
CA VAL A 164 22.57 -8.84 -38.43
C VAL A 164 22.14 -9.99 -39.34
N ARG A 165 22.11 -9.74 -40.65
CA ARG A 165 21.87 -10.82 -41.61
C ARG A 165 22.93 -11.89 -41.36
N PRO A 166 22.56 -13.17 -41.27
CA PRO A 166 23.54 -14.24 -41.21
C PRO A 166 24.45 -14.11 -42.43
N VAL A 167 25.76 -14.02 -42.18
CA VAL A 167 26.77 -14.10 -43.23
C VAL A 167 26.72 -15.53 -43.72
N GLU A 168 26.17 -15.75 -44.91
CA GLU A 168 26.27 -17.02 -45.62
C GLU A 168 27.76 -17.26 -45.90
N ALA A 169 28.33 -18.32 -45.31
CA ALA A 169 29.68 -18.74 -45.59
C ALA A 169 29.66 -19.58 -46.88
N GLU A 170 30.37 -19.10 -47.91
CA GLU A 170 30.73 -19.87 -49.11
C GLU A 170 31.84 -20.90 -48.81
#